data_AF-A0A178B0E7-F1
#
_entry.id   AF-A0A178B0E7-F1
#
_cell.length_a   1.000
_cell.length_b   1.000
_cell.length_c   1.000
_cell.angle_alpha   90.00
_cell.angle_beta   90.00
_cell.angle_gamma   90.00
#
_symmetry.space_group_name_H-M   'P 1'
#
loop_
_entity.id
_entity.type
_entity.pdbx_description
1 polymer ?
#
loop_
_entity_poly.entity_id
_entity_poly.type
_entity_poly.pdbx_seq_one_letter_code
_entity_poly.pdbx_strand_id
1 'polypeptide(L)'
;MKIMPSQSLAGGIEIHDQTLSSTSQDRRRSKRLMATVCASDSVHESTDLLFEETDKMPRHLGGDTHSDPDTQVGDSSEDDTASVKIRLEKLDFLLSSTHKDESVEDMRVNEDSTSIQHAPLLNAIIISKNTQHLLPQYGLLGSYDDEARRSMSKLLLNTNVPFSMFICGVQGSGKSHTTSCVLENALVPSPHLGKLPNPLSALVFSYAPFSGDGIGFTISEAAFLASPNPGSPVGAHVKHVRVLVAPSNFARISKLYLKLPNISVTPFKIRSRDLDIDVMLTLMNVSASDETPLYMAQVMQILREMSTAGGAFDYRAFKKQLKKKRFNPTQSNMLQMRLDLLESFLDITDNCPEPHFGPGEITIIDMSCPFVDANTACILFGIGLKLYLQTEGTGKMIVLDEAHKYMLDAPGAKALNEMLLSTIRLQRHYGARVVISTQEPTLLTDLIALCSITVIHRFSSPTWLSAIRRHIPTAADDRDTLMPRIERLTTGKAIVYSPNAVLGYDESGSLVMGTSKMINVNIRKRLTKDGGQSVLAV
;
A
#
# COMPACT_ATOMS: atom_id res chain seq x y z
N MET A 1 -46.46 29.56 -39.24
CA MET A 1 -45.98 30.35 -40.40
C MET A 1 -44.72 29.68 -40.94
N LYS A 2 -44.72 29.33 -42.24
CA LYS A 2 -43.60 28.89 -43.15
C LYS A 2 -42.31 28.27 -42.53
N ILE A 3 -42.01 26.97 -42.72
CA ILE A 3 -41.36 26.29 -43.88
C ILE A 3 -39.80 26.38 -43.88
N MET A 4 -39.15 25.27 -43.50
CA MET A 4 -38.13 24.43 -44.21
C MET A 4 -37.24 24.98 -45.37
N PRO A 5 -36.15 24.28 -45.82
CA PRO A 5 -35.31 23.22 -45.19
C PRO A 5 -33.78 23.22 -45.55
N SER A 6 -33.06 22.22 -45.02
CA SER A 6 -31.96 21.41 -45.64
C SER A 6 -30.63 22.04 -46.12
N GLN A 7 -29.51 21.39 -45.73
CA GLN A 7 -28.67 20.68 -46.72
C GLN A 7 -27.85 19.54 -46.06
N SER A 8 -27.61 18.48 -46.83
CA SER A 8 -26.87 17.28 -46.46
C SER A 8 -25.51 17.23 -47.16
N LEU A 9 -24.50 16.68 -46.49
CA LEU A 9 -23.25 16.27 -47.12
C LEU A 9 -22.92 14.84 -46.68
N ALA A 10 -23.28 13.88 -47.54
CA ALA A 10 -22.87 12.50 -47.42
C ALA A 10 -21.51 12.33 -48.13
N GLY A 11 -20.45 12.12 -47.36
CA GLY A 11 -19.14 11.70 -47.86
C GLY A 11 -18.99 10.18 -47.71
N GLY A 12 -19.27 9.43 -48.76
CA GLY A 12 -18.96 8.00 -48.79
C GLY A 12 -17.46 7.78 -48.95
N ILE A 13 -16.90 6.82 -48.20
CA ILE A 13 -15.57 6.27 -48.46
C ILE A 13 -15.73 4.77 -48.59
N GLU A 14 -15.70 4.30 -49.85
CA GLU A 14 -15.45 2.90 -50.15
C GLU A 14 -14.01 2.56 -49.78
N ILE A 15 -13.79 1.44 -49.08
CA ILE A 15 -12.47 0.83 -48.98
C ILE A 15 -12.60 -0.62 -49.44
N HIS A 16 -11.77 -0.96 -50.42
CA HIS A 16 -11.77 -2.24 -51.12
C HIS A 16 -11.69 -3.45 -50.18
N ASP A 17 -12.62 -4.38 -50.40
CA ASP A 17 -12.42 -5.79 -50.08
C ASP A 17 -11.38 -6.38 -51.05
N GLN A 18 -10.24 -6.83 -50.53
CA GLN A 18 -9.27 -7.63 -51.31
C GLN A 18 -9.16 -9.03 -50.71
N THR A 19 -9.83 -9.93 -51.41
CA THR A 19 -9.74 -11.38 -51.23
C THR A 19 -8.34 -11.88 -51.59
N LEU A 20 -7.68 -12.54 -50.62
CA LEU A 20 -6.58 -13.46 -50.91
C LEU A 20 -6.87 -14.82 -50.27
N SER A 21 -7.29 -15.75 -51.11
CA SER A 21 -7.42 -17.17 -50.79
C SER A 21 -6.19 -17.93 -51.27
N SER A 22 -5.60 -18.76 -50.40
CA SER A 22 -4.88 -19.97 -50.84
C SER A 22 -4.64 -20.93 -49.68
N THR A 23 -5.17 -22.15 -49.84
CA THR A 23 -4.66 -23.45 -49.37
C THR A 23 -4.07 -23.56 -47.95
N SER A 24 -4.68 -24.26 -46.98
CA SER A 24 -5.07 -25.69 -46.95
C SER A 24 -3.91 -26.70 -47.04
N GLN A 25 -3.28 -27.00 -45.89
CA GLN A 25 -2.81 -28.34 -45.49
C GLN A 25 -2.09 -28.22 -44.13
N ASP A 26 -2.77 -28.57 -43.03
CA ASP A 26 -2.38 -29.79 -42.30
C ASP A 26 -3.43 -30.19 -41.25
N ARG A 27 -3.68 -31.49 -41.12
CA ARG A 27 -4.71 -32.04 -40.21
C ARG A 27 -4.27 -33.41 -39.70
N ARG A 28 -4.27 -33.57 -38.37
CA ARG A 28 -4.17 -34.83 -37.58
C ARG A 28 -2.76 -35.38 -37.26
N ARG A 29 -2.32 -35.10 -36.02
CA ARG A 29 -1.72 -36.00 -35.00
C ARG A 29 -1.38 -35.10 -33.79
N SER A 30 -1.59 -35.45 -32.52
CA SER A 30 -1.91 -36.74 -31.90
C SER A 30 -2.87 -36.57 -30.70
N LYS A 31 -3.74 -37.57 -30.45
CA LYS A 31 -4.50 -37.79 -29.20
C LYS A 31 -4.52 -39.29 -28.91
N ARG A 32 -4.46 -39.66 -27.61
CA ARG A 32 -4.47 -41.02 -27.01
C ARG A 32 -3.22 -41.90 -27.21
N LEU A 33 -2.60 -42.31 -26.09
CA LEU A 33 -2.83 -43.60 -25.40
C LEU A 33 -2.42 -43.45 -23.91
N MET A 34 -3.28 -43.85 -22.96
CA MET A 34 -3.11 -44.97 -21.97
C MET A 34 -1.98 -44.78 -20.93
N ALA A 35 -2.19 -44.86 -19.60
CA ALA A 35 -3.11 -45.59 -18.71
C ALA A 35 -2.76 -47.08 -18.46
N THR A 36 -2.05 -47.32 -17.34
CA THR A 36 -1.75 -48.59 -16.62
C THR A 36 -1.08 -48.11 -15.31
N VAL A 37 -1.52 -48.32 -14.06
CA VAL A 37 -2.14 -49.44 -13.27
C VAL A 37 -1.13 -50.50 -12.80
N CYS A 38 -0.73 -50.38 -11.52
CA CYS A 38 -0.35 -51.40 -10.50
C CYS A 38 0.36 -50.62 -9.36
N ALA A 39 -0.03 -50.56 -8.07
CA ALA A 39 -0.66 -51.49 -7.10
C ALA A 39 0.34 -52.42 -6.35
N SER A 40 0.04 -52.71 -5.07
CA SER A 40 0.83 -53.38 -3.97
C SER A 40 1.90 -52.53 -3.27
N ASP A 41 2.08 -52.50 -1.93
CA ASP A 41 1.36 -53.00 -0.72
C ASP A 41 1.75 -52.08 0.49
N SER A 42 0.97 -51.80 1.56
CA SER A 42 0.42 -52.63 2.67
C SER A 42 1.49 -53.16 3.68
N VAL A 43 1.36 -53.05 5.03
CA VAL A 43 0.37 -52.41 5.96
C VAL A 43 0.97 -52.28 7.40
N HIS A 44 0.37 -51.49 8.33
CA HIS A 44 0.35 -51.58 9.84
C HIS A 44 0.12 -50.19 10.48
N GLU A 45 -0.54 -49.98 11.64
CA GLU A 45 -1.65 -50.68 12.33
C GLU A 45 -2.26 -49.71 13.37
N SER A 46 -3.50 -49.95 13.80
CA SER A 46 -4.31 -49.03 14.63
C SER A 46 -4.08 -49.19 16.14
N THR A 47 -4.40 -48.14 16.93
CA THR A 47 -5.17 -48.26 18.18
C THR A 47 -5.89 -46.95 18.52
N ASP A 48 -7.21 -47.03 18.73
CA ASP A 48 -8.02 -45.97 19.35
C ASP A 48 -7.77 -45.85 20.87
N LEU A 49 -8.24 -44.77 21.49
CA LEU A 49 -9.21 -44.85 22.60
C LEU A 49 -9.76 -43.46 22.98
N LEU A 50 -11.05 -43.43 23.35
CA LEU A 50 -11.84 -42.28 23.80
C LEU A 50 -11.65 -42.03 25.31
N PHE A 51 -11.96 -40.83 25.81
CA PHE A 51 -12.89 -40.64 26.94
C PHE A 51 -13.16 -39.16 27.29
N GLU A 52 -14.43 -38.87 27.56
CA GLU A 52 -15.01 -37.65 28.11
C GLU A 52 -15.35 -37.85 29.63
N GLU A 53 -15.83 -36.91 30.45
CA GLU A 53 -16.35 -35.53 30.32
C GLU A 53 -16.31 -34.85 31.72
N THR A 54 -16.78 -33.60 31.86
CA THR A 54 -17.24 -32.89 33.09
C THR A 54 -16.22 -32.35 34.12
N ASP A 55 -16.52 -31.35 34.98
CA ASP A 55 -17.39 -30.13 34.93
C ASP A 55 -17.19 -29.28 36.24
N LYS A 56 -17.65 -28.01 36.23
CA LYS A 56 -18.11 -27.14 37.36
C LYS A 56 -17.16 -26.49 38.39
N MET A 57 -17.31 -25.16 38.48
CA MET A 57 -17.06 -24.29 39.67
C MET A 57 -18.17 -24.43 40.74
N PRO A 58 -18.03 -23.76 41.90
CA PRO A 58 -19.07 -22.80 42.33
C PRO A 58 -18.59 -21.45 42.93
N ARG A 59 -19.55 -20.57 43.29
CA ARG A 59 -19.44 -19.23 43.94
C ARG A 59 -20.40 -19.13 45.16
N HIS A 60 -20.34 -18.00 45.91
CA HIS A 60 -21.25 -17.45 46.98
C HIS A 60 -20.84 -17.65 48.46
N LEU A 61 -21.31 -16.86 49.46
CA LEU A 61 -21.37 -15.39 49.65
C LEU A 61 -22.04 -14.99 51.02
N GLY A 62 -21.53 -13.97 51.72
CA GLY A 62 -22.10 -13.37 52.96
C GLY A 62 -21.84 -14.18 54.25
N GLY A 63 -21.90 -13.64 55.49
CA GLY A 63 -22.05 -12.25 55.98
C GLY A 63 -22.20 -12.19 57.53
N ASP A 64 -21.55 -11.20 58.18
CA ASP A 64 -21.65 -10.61 59.54
C ASP A 64 -22.06 -11.42 60.81
N THR A 65 -21.26 -11.31 61.91
CA THR A 65 -21.61 -10.65 63.21
C THR A 65 -20.49 -10.71 64.28
N HIS A 66 -20.51 -9.80 65.27
CA HIS A 66 -19.47 -9.57 66.31
C HIS A 66 -19.57 -10.48 67.58
N SER A 67 -18.41 -10.83 68.17
CA SER A 67 -18.07 -10.52 69.59
C SER A 67 -16.64 -10.96 70.00
N ASP A 68 -15.88 -10.03 70.59
CA ASP A 68 -14.56 -10.20 71.26
C ASP A 68 -14.69 -10.85 72.68
N PRO A 69 -13.61 -11.26 73.42
CA PRO A 69 -12.28 -10.63 73.44
C PRO A 69 -11.00 -11.50 73.63
N ASP A 70 -9.86 -10.79 73.61
CA ASP A 70 -8.55 -11.07 74.23
C ASP A 70 -7.68 -12.24 73.73
N THR A 71 -6.58 -11.92 73.01
CA THR A 71 -5.21 -11.89 73.59
C THR A 71 -4.09 -11.80 72.52
N GLN A 72 -3.13 -10.89 72.75
CA GLN A 72 -1.77 -10.79 72.17
C GLN A 72 -1.56 -10.43 70.69
N VAL A 73 -0.93 -9.25 70.51
CA VAL A 73 -0.22 -8.81 69.30
C VAL A 73 1.01 -9.68 69.07
N GLY A 74 1.13 -10.30 67.89
CA GLY A 74 2.33 -10.97 67.41
C GLY A 74 2.69 -10.49 66.01
N ASP A 75 3.88 -9.91 65.87
CA ASP A 75 4.36 -9.31 64.62
C ASP A 75 4.62 -10.39 63.57
N SER A 76 4.12 -10.18 62.35
CA SER A 76 4.27 -11.11 61.21
C SER A 76 4.33 -10.38 59.87
N SER A 77 4.97 -9.20 59.85
CA SER A 77 4.99 -8.28 58.69
C SER A 77 6.25 -8.34 57.80
N GLU A 78 7.31 -9.07 58.19
CA GLU A 78 8.61 -9.06 57.49
C GLU A 78 8.72 -10.06 56.32
N ASP A 79 8.02 -11.20 56.33
CA ASP A 79 8.20 -12.25 55.32
C ASP A 79 7.43 -11.96 54.00
N ASP A 80 6.26 -11.34 54.10
CA ASP A 80 5.48 -10.88 52.94
C ASP A 80 6.16 -9.71 52.22
N THR A 81 6.82 -8.81 52.95
CA THR A 81 7.55 -7.70 52.33
C THR A 81 8.79 -8.17 51.58
N ALA A 82 9.49 -9.20 52.07
CA ALA A 82 10.59 -9.85 51.34
C ALA A 82 10.08 -10.55 50.06
N SER A 83 8.97 -11.28 50.12
CA SER A 83 8.42 -12.01 48.96
C SER A 83 7.88 -11.05 47.87
N VAL A 84 7.27 -9.93 48.27
CA VAL A 84 6.84 -8.85 47.37
C VAL A 84 8.04 -8.14 46.74
N LYS A 85 9.10 -7.88 47.50
CA LYS A 85 10.33 -7.26 46.99
C LYS A 85 11.03 -8.14 45.95
N ILE A 86 11.14 -9.45 46.19
CA ILE A 86 11.65 -10.43 45.22
C ILE A 86 10.76 -10.55 43.97
N ARG A 87 9.44 -10.29 44.09
CA ARG A 87 8.54 -10.18 42.92
C ARG A 87 8.75 -8.88 42.14
N LEU A 88 9.00 -7.76 42.82
CA LEU A 88 9.32 -6.47 42.19
C LEU A 88 10.69 -6.53 41.48
N GLU A 89 11.71 -7.11 42.11
CA GLU A 89 13.04 -7.33 41.49
C GLU A 89 12.98 -8.24 40.25
N LYS A 90 11.99 -9.14 40.16
CA LYS A 90 11.71 -9.93 38.94
C LYS A 90 10.94 -9.16 37.86
N LEU A 91 10.21 -8.11 38.24
CA LEU A 91 9.58 -7.17 37.30
C LEU A 91 10.57 -6.12 36.80
N ASP A 92 11.63 -5.80 37.57
CA ASP A 92 12.69 -4.88 37.17
C ASP A 92 13.45 -5.35 35.92
N PHE A 93 13.48 -6.66 35.61
CA PHE A 93 13.99 -7.18 34.33
C PHE A 93 13.16 -6.73 33.11
N LEU A 94 11.87 -6.40 33.30
CA LEU A 94 10.97 -5.92 32.25
C LEU A 94 11.00 -4.39 32.12
N LEU A 95 11.58 -3.68 33.09
CA LEU A 95 11.90 -2.27 33.01
C LEU A 95 13.30 -2.17 32.37
N SER A 96 13.42 -1.45 31.25
CA SER A 96 14.68 -1.37 30.50
C SER A 96 15.83 -0.85 31.35
N SER A 97 16.67 -1.78 31.80
CA SER A 97 18.00 -1.62 32.38
C SER A 97 18.22 -0.40 33.29
N THR A 98 17.41 -0.24 34.34
CA THR A 98 17.85 0.52 35.53
C THR A 98 18.57 -0.39 36.53
N HIS A 99 19.60 -1.11 36.06
CA HIS A 99 20.62 -1.59 36.98
C HIS A 99 21.32 -0.37 37.59
N LYS A 100 21.60 -0.41 38.89
CA LYS A 100 22.18 0.74 39.64
C LYS A 100 23.61 1.14 39.20
N ASP A 101 24.16 0.44 38.22
CA ASP A 101 25.50 0.63 37.68
C ASP A 101 25.52 0.96 36.16
N GLU A 102 24.36 1.09 35.48
CA GLU A 102 24.36 1.66 34.12
C GLU A 102 24.60 3.17 34.20
N SER A 103 25.62 3.64 33.48
CA SER A 103 25.96 5.06 33.47
C SER A 103 24.94 5.85 32.65
N VAL A 104 24.88 7.17 32.89
CA VAL A 104 24.07 8.08 32.07
C VAL A 104 24.50 8.04 30.58
N GLU A 105 25.72 7.60 30.30
CA GLU A 105 26.23 7.41 28.93
C GLU A 105 25.63 6.15 28.29
N ASP A 106 25.51 5.03 29.02
CA ASP A 106 24.95 3.77 28.51
C ASP A 106 23.47 3.90 28.12
N MET A 107 22.67 4.55 28.98
CA MET A 107 21.25 4.82 28.68
C MET A 107 21.08 5.68 27.42
N ARG A 108 21.91 6.71 27.26
CA ARG A 108 21.90 7.59 26.06
C ARG A 108 22.30 6.84 24.81
N VAL A 109 23.32 5.98 24.87
CA VAL A 109 23.73 5.14 23.74
C VAL A 109 22.58 4.21 23.30
N ASN A 110 21.79 3.70 24.24
CA ASN A 110 20.62 2.87 23.94
C ASN A 110 19.48 3.69 23.27
N GLU A 111 19.12 4.86 23.83
CA GLU A 111 18.14 5.78 23.23
C GLU A 111 18.56 6.27 21.83
N ASP A 112 19.84 6.59 21.63
CA ASP A 112 20.38 6.96 20.32
C ASP A 112 20.32 5.78 19.34
N SER A 113 20.66 4.56 19.78
CA SER A 113 20.65 3.38 18.93
C SER A 113 19.25 3.04 18.41
N THR A 114 18.23 3.12 19.26
CA THR A 114 16.83 2.89 18.90
C THR A 114 16.29 4.01 18.01
N SER A 115 16.68 5.26 18.27
CA SER A 115 16.38 6.41 17.42
C SER A 115 16.96 6.26 16.01
N ILE A 116 18.23 5.84 15.88
CA ILE A 116 18.88 5.55 14.60
C ILE A 116 18.20 4.37 13.88
N GLN A 117 17.92 3.28 14.58
CA GLN A 117 17.32 2.08 14.01
C GLN A 117 15.93 2.37 13.41
N HIS A 118 15.14 3.22 14.07
CA HIS A 118 13.77 3.56 13.69
C HIS A 118 13.63 4.86 12.87
N ALA A 119 14.72 5.61 12.66
CA ALA A 119 14.71 6.79 11.81
C ALA A 119 14.35 6.43 10.36
N PRO A 120 13.33 7.05 9.74
CA PRO A 120 12.96 6.78 8.35
C PRO A 120 13.96 7.38 7.36
N LEU A 121 14.63 8.48 7.72
CA LEU A 121 15.66 9.16 6.94
C LEU A 121 16.91 9.40 7.79
N LEU A 122 18.09 9.19 7.21
CA LEU A 122 19.37 9.40 7.91
C LEU A 122 20.41 10.11 7.03
N ASN A 123 21.26 10.94 7.63
CA ASN A 123 22.50 11.37 6.99
C ASN A 123 23.47 10.18 6.95
N ALA A 124 24.13 9.95 5.81
CA ALA A 124 25.14 8.90 5.65
C ALA A 124 26.31 8.98 6.64
N ILE A 125 26.58 10.14 7.27
CA ILE A 125 27.58 10.25 8.35
C ILE A 125 27.24 9.37 9.58
N ILE A 126 25.96 9.04 9.78
CA ILE A 126 25.52 8.11 10.83
C ILE A 126 26.00 6.68 10.55
N ILE A 127 26.38 6.33 9.31
CA ILE A 127 26.88 4.99 8.98
C ILE A 127 28.38 4.91 9.28
N SER A 128 28.69 4.67 10.56
CA SER A 128 30.03 4.34 11.06
C SER A 128 30.17 2.83 11.25
N LYS A 129 31.40 2.35 11.53
CA LYS A 129 31.63 0.94 11.90
C LYS A 129 30.79 0.48 13.10
N ASN A 130 30.51 1.38 14.04
CA ASN A 130 29.81 1.05 15.28
C ASN A 130 28.29 0.96 15.07
N THR A 131 27.74 1.78 14.19
CA THR A 131 26.29 1.93 13.96
C THR A 131 25.77 1.17 12.73
N GLN A 132 26.65 0.58 11.90
CA GLN A 132 26.27 -0.15 10.68
C GLN A 132 25.31 -1.33 10.93
N HIS A 133 25.33 -1.92 12.13
CA HIS A 133 24.46 -3.03 12.51
C HIS A 133 23.00 -2.59 12.74
N LEU A 134 22.77 -1.34 13.15
CA LEU A 134 21.44 -0.74 13.36
C LEU A 134 20.69 -0.48 12.05
N LEU A 135 21.41 -0.44 10.92
CA LEU A 135 20.90 -0.11 9.58
C LEU A 135 21.14 -1.28 8.62
N PRO A 136 20.43 -2.42 8.80
CA PRO A 136 20.66 -3.62 8.00
C PRO A 136 20.29 -3.43 6.53
N GLN A 137 19.34 -2.53 6.20
CA GLN A 137 19.05 -2.13 4.83
C GLN A 137 18.61 -0.66 4.69
N TYR A 138 19.10 -0.01 3.63
CA TYR A 138 18.88 1.40 3.31
C TYR A 138 19.24 1.68 1.85
N GLY A 139 18.68 2.76 1.28
CA GLY A 139 19.04 3.25 -0.06
C GLY A 139 19.15 4.77 -0.12
N LEU A 140 20.03 5.29 -0.98
CA LEU A 140 20.23 6.72 -1.20
C LEU A 140 18.94 7.36 -1.72
N LEU A 141 18.42 8.39 -1.04
CA LEU A 141 17.31 9.21 -1.55
C LEU A 141 17.83 10.38 -2.40
N GLY A 142 18.93 11.00 -1.97
CA GLY A 142 19.50 12.17 -2.62
C GLY A 142 20.67 12.76 -1.86
N SER A 143 21.02 14.01 -2.19
CA SER A 143 21.98 14.81 -1.45
C SER A 143 21.38 16.15 -1.02
N TYR A 144 21.83 16.67 0.11
CA TYR A 144 21.39 17.96 0.65
C TYR A 144 22.61 18.74 1.15
N ASP A 145 22.47 20.06 1.25
CA ASP A 145 23.48 20.91 1.88
C ASP A 145 23.31 20.85 3.40
N ASP A 146 24.31 20.31 4.10
CA ASP A 146 24.32 20.22 5.56
C ASP A 146 24.83 21.56 6.11
N GLU A 147 23.91 22.49 6.38
CA GLU A 147 24.22 23.85 6.85
C GLU A 147 25.14 23.87 8.06
N ALA A 148 25.02 22.91 8.98
CA ALA A 148 25.87 22.78 10.16
C ALA A 148 27.33 22.42 9.79
N ARG A 149 27.53 21.63 8.73
CA ARG A 149 28.85 21.16 8.27
C ARG A 149 29.34 21.84 6.99
N ARG A 150 28.58 22.80 6.46
CA ARG A 150 28.81 23.52 5.19
C ARG A 150 29.28 22.61 4.05
N SER A 151 28.61 21.46 3.89
CA SER A 151 29.02 20.44 2.93
C SER A 151 27.84 19.59 2.43
N MET A 152 27.97 19.09 1.20
CA MET A 152 26.97 18.22 0.59
C MET A 152 26.95 16.84 1.27
N SER A 153 25.93 16.60 2.09
CA SER A 153 25.66 15.31 2.73
C SER A 153 24.75 14.42 1.87
N LYS A 154 24.83 13.11 2.08
CA LYS A 154 23.95 12.11 1.44
C LYS A 154 22.79 11.79 2.37
N LEU A 155 21.56 11.92 1.88
CA LEU A 155 20.35 11.54 2.59
C LEU A 155 19.95 10.13 2.20
N LEU A 156 19.84 9.24 3.18
CA LEU A 156 19.50 7.84 3.04
C LEU A 156 18.07 7.60 3.52
N LEU A 157 17.36 6.73 2.82
CA LEU A 157 16.06 6.19 3.20
C LEU A 157 16.26 4.84 3.88
N ASN A 158 15.79 4.71 5.13
CA ASN A 158 15.79 3.46 5.86
C ASN A 158 14.65 2.57 5.33
N THR A 159 15.00 1.61 4.46
CA THR A 159 14.04 0.65 3.92
C THR A 159 13.84 -0.55 4.84
N ASN A 160 14.54 -0.64 5.98
CA ASN A 160 14.34 -1.69 6.97
C ASN A 160 13.03 -1.48 7.75
N VAL A 161 12.71 -0.24 8.09
CA VAL A 161 11.56 0.07 8.94
C VAL A 161 10.31 0.46 8.16
N PRO A 162 9.10 0.20 8.72
CA PRO A 162 7.85 0.78 8.27
C PRO A 162 7.89 2.31 8.26
N PHE A 163 7.43 2.92 7.17
CA PHE A 163 7.31 4.37 7.05
C PHE A 163 6.13 4.75 6.14
N SER A 164 5.58 5.93 6.39
CA SER A 164 4.57 6.59 5.57
C SER A 164 5.19 7.83 4.92
N MET A 165 5.10 7.95 3.60
CA MET A 165 5.69 9.03 2.81
C MET A 165 4.63 9.70 1.92
N PHE A 166 4.51 11.02 2.04
CA PHE A 166 3.67 11.85 1.18
C PHE A 166 4.53 12.64 0.19
N ILE A 167 4.18 12.63 -1.10
CA ILE A 167 4.91 13.29 -2.18
C ILE A 167 3.95 14.19 -2.96
N CYS A 168 4.23 15.48 -3.03
CA CYS A 168 3.36 16.46 -3.71
C CYS A 168 4.13 17.47 -4.57
N GLY A 169 3.42 18.13 -5.51
CA GLY A 169 3.97 19.06 -6.49
C GLY A 169 3.28 18.98 -7.86
N VAL A 170 3.47 19.98 -8.72
CA VAL A 170 2.84 20.01 -10.06
C VAL A 170 3.37 18.91 -10.98
N GLN A 171 2.68 18.64 -12.09
CA GLN A 171 3.20 17.78 -13.16
C GLN A 171 4.61 18.21 -13.61
N GLY A 172 5.50 17.25 -13.89
CA GLY A 172 6.88 17.52 -14.31
C GLY A 172 7.82 18.09 -13.23
N SER A 173 7.38 18.25 -11.98
CA SER A 173 8.21 18.76 -10.88
C SER A 173 9.20 17.74 -10.30
N GLY A 174 8.99 16.44 -10.54
CA GLY A 174 9.85 15.35 -10.07
C GLY A 174 9.18 14.32 -9.14
N LYS A 175 7.86 14.42 -8.88
CA LYS A 175 7.13 13.47 -8.02
C LYS A 175 7.34 12.00 -8.40
N SER A 176 6.94 11.60 -9.61
CA SER A 176 6.99 10.21 -10.09
C SER A 176 8.42 9.66 -10.12
N HIS A 177 9.40 10.53 -10.42
CA HIS A 177 10.83 10.23 -10.32
C HIS A 177 11.23 9.91 -8.87
N THR A 178 10.78 10.69 -7.89
CA THR A 178 11.00 10.40 -6.46
C THR A 178 10.32 9.11 -6.04
N THR A 179 9.04 8.88 -6.40
CA THR A 179 8.32 7.62 -6.17
C THR A 179 9.11 6.43 -6.73
N SER A 180 9.65 6.57 -7.94
CA SER A 180 10.48 5.55 -8.58
C SER A 180 11.82 5.34 -7.87
N CYS A 181 12.49 6.39 -7.39
CA CYS A 181 13.71 6.27 -6.57
C CYS A 181 13.45 5.56 -5.24
N VAL A 182 12.29 5.79 -4.62
CA VAL A 182 11.86 5.09 -3.39
C VAL A 182 11.59 3.61 -3.66
N LEU A 183 10.90 3.28 -4.77
CA LEU A 183 10.72 1.90 -5.23
C LEU A 183 12.06 1.21 -5.53
N GLU A 184 12.97 1.86 -6.26
CA GLU A 184 14.31 1.33 -6.54
C GLU A 184 15.06 1.00 -5.24
N ASN A 185 15.04 1.88 -4.23
CA ASN A 185 15.69 1.67 -2.93
C ASN A 185 15.11 0.48 -2.14
N ALA A 186 13.85 0.11 -2.39
CA ALA A 186 13.14 -0.96 -1.71
C ALA A 186 13.19 -2.31 -2.45
N LEU A 187 13.45 -2.31 -3.76
CA LEU A 187 13.24 -3.47 -4.64
C LEU A 187 14.48 -3.90 -5.44
N VAL A 188 15.47 -3.03 -5.62
CA VAL A 188 16.62 -3.27 -6.52
C VAL A 188 17.92 -3.40 -5.71
N PRO A 189 18.43 -4.62 -5.47
CA PRO A 189 19.76 -4.82 -4.89
C PRO A 189 20.84 -4.20 -5.78
N SER A 190 21.46 -3.12 -5.32
CA SER A 190 22.58 -2.50 -6.02
C SER A 190 23.50 -1.75 -5.05
N PRO A 191 24.82 -1.97 -5.08
CA PRO A 191 25.78 -1.25 -4.24
C PRO A 191 25.83 0.25 -4.56
N HIS A 192 25.30 0.67 -5.72
CA HIS A 192 25.18 2.08 -6.11
C HIS A 192 23.98 2.78 -5.44
N LEU A 193 23.02 2.03 -4.90
CA LEU A 193 21.91 2.56 -4.11
C LEU A 193 22.20 2.51 -2.61
N GLY A 194 22.74 1.39 -2.13
CA GLY A 194 22.97 1.17 -0.70
C GLY A 194 23.05 -0.32 -0.38
N LYS A 195 22.42 -0.72 0.72
CA LYS A 195 22.41 -2.10 1.21
C LYS A 195 20.98 -2.61 1.23
N LEU A 196 20.68 -3.67 0.48
CA LEU A 196 19.33 -4.28 0.41
C LEU A 196 19.44 -5.83 0.37
N PRO A 197 19.75 -6.49 1.50
CA PRO A 197 19.73 -7.95 1.61
C PRO A 197 18.33 -8.55 1.46
N ASN A 198 17.28 -7.86 1.93
CA ASN A 198 15.90 -8.35 1.89
C ASN A 198 15.02 -7.36 1.09
N PRO A 199 14.97 -7.48 -0.25
CA PRO A 199 14.07 -6.71 -1.08
C PRO A 199 12.61 -6.88 -0.64
N LEU A 200 11.88 -5.77 -0.64
CA LEU A 200 10.45 -5.78 -0.35
C LEU A 200 9.67 -6.34 -1.54
N SER A 201 8.39 -6.66 -1.34
CA SER A 201 7.42 -6.68 -2.44
C SER A 201 6.81 -5.28 -2.60
N ALA A 202 6.22 -4.97 -3.76
CA ALA A 202 5.45 -3.73 -3.95
C ALA A 202 4.08 -3.96 -4.60
N LEU A 203 3.09 -3.21 -4.11
CA LEU A 203 1.77 -3.02 -4.72
C LEU A 203 1.64 -1.56 -5.18
N VAL A 204 1.31 -1.34 -6.45
CA VAL A 204 1.13 0.01 -7.03
C VAL A 204 -0.29 0.12 -7.60
N PHE A 205 -1.01 1.18 -7.24
CA PHE A 205 -2.29 1.50 -7.85
C PHE A 205 -2.11 2.48 -9.01
N SER A 206 -2.75 2.17 -10.14
CA SER A 206 -2.71 3.01 -11.33
C SER A 206 -4.10 3.16 -11.96
N TYR A 207 -4.48 4.40 -12.24
CA TYR A 207 -5.71 4.75 -12.91
C TYR A 207 -5.50 6.01 -13.74
N ALA A 208 -5.80 5.91 -15.03
CA ALA A 208 -5.88 7.02 -15.97
C ALA A 208 -7.31 7.10 -16.51
N PRO A 209 -8.02 8.25 -16.34
CA PRO A 209 -9.32 8.43 -16.94
C PRO A 209 -9.21 8.39 -18.48
N PHE A 210 -10.23 7.85 -19.14
CA PHE A 210 -10.25 7.75 -20.60
C PHE A 210 -10.61 9.10 -21.23
N SER A 211 -9.62 9.79 -21.81
CA SER A 211 -9.87 10.90 -22.73
C SER A 211 -10.37 10.39 -24.08
N GLY A 212 -11.43 11.02 -24.60
CA GLY A 212 -12.10 10.60 -25.85
C GLY A 212 -11.34 10.93 -27.15
N ASP A 213 -10.11 11.42 -27.06
CA ASP A 213 -9.25 11.87 -28.15
C ASP A 213 -8.45 10.72 -28.82
N GLY A 214 -8.63 9.48 -28.37
CA GLY A 214 -8.10 8.27 -29.02
C GLY A 214 -6.62 7.99 -28.77
N ILE A 215 -5.86 8.99 -28.32
CA ILE A 215 -4.48 8.89 -27.81
C ILE A 215 -4.51 8.22 -26.43
N GLY A 216 -4.91 6.95 -26.43
CA GLY A 216 -5.42 6.30 -25.22
C GLY A 216 -4.35 5.89 -24.20
N PHE A 217 -4.83 5.58 -23.00
CA PHE A 217 -4.19 4.92 -21.86
C PHE A 217 -2.65 4.90 -21.86
N THR A 218 -2.06 5.81 -21.09
CA THR A 218 -0.67 5.71 -20.65
C THR A 218 -0.51 4.54 -19.67
N ILE A 219 0.55 3.75 -19.82
CA ILE A 219 0.92 2.76 -18.81
C ILE A 219 1.48 3.44 -17.54
N SER A 220 1.39 2.76 -16.40
CA SER A 220 1.98 3.20 -15.13
C SER A 220 3.49 3.46 -15.28
N GLU A 221 3.97 4.59 -14.76
CA GLU A 221 5.41 4.91 -14.72
C GLU A 221 6.23 3.86 -13.94
N ALA A 222 5.60 3.18 -12.97
CA ALA A 222 6.23 2.12 -12.19
C ALA A 222 6.65 0.91 -13.05
N ALA A 223 6.01 0.67 -14.20
CA ALA A 223 6.40 -0.41 -15.10
C ALA A 223 7.78 -0.19 -15.75
N PHE A 224 8.24 1.06 -15.86
CA PHE A 224 9.56 1.34 -16.42
C PHE A 224 10.70 0.89 -15.49
N LEU A 225 10.43 0.60 -14.21
CA LEU A 225 11.42 -0.04 -13.32
C LEU A 225 11.83 -1.44 -13.79
N ALA A 226 11.03 -2.11 -14.63
CA ALA A 226 11.37 -3.39 -15.25
C ALA A 226 12.53 -3.29 -16.26
N SER A 227 12.84 -2.07 -16.71
CA SER A 227 13.88 -1.78 -17.69
C SER A 227 15.09 -1.07 -17.04
N PRO A 228 16.33 -1.47 -17.35
CA PRO A 228 17.51 -0.71 -16.94
C PRO A 228 17.57 0.65 -17.64
N ASN A 229 18.19 1.64 -17.01
CA ASN A 229 18.48 2.93 -17.65
C ASN A 229 19.62 2.74 -18.69
N PRO A 230 19.42 3.08 -19.98
CA PRO A 230 20.48 2.98 -20.99
C PRO A 230 21.73 3.81 -20.66
N GLY A 231 21.58 4.90 -19.90
CA GLY A 231 22.69 5.73 -19.43
C GLY A 231 23.39 5.23 -18.15
N SER A 232 23.01 4.06 -17.63
CA SER A 232 23.59 3.47 -16.42
C SER A 232 24.40 2.20 -16.75
N PRO A 233 25.71 2.15 -16.45
CA PRO A 233 26.53 0.95 -16.71
C PRO A 233 26.16 -0.25 -15.81
N VAL A 234 25.27 -0.06 -14.84
CA VAL A 234 24.94 -1.05 -13.80
C VAL A 234 23.89 -2.06 -14.29
N GLY A 235 23.10 -1.74 -15.33
CA GLY A 235 22.06 -2.63 -15.85
C GLY A 235 20.94 -3.00 -14.86
N ALA A 236 20.83 -2.28 -13.73
CA ALA A 236 19.93 -2.63 -12.63
C ALA A 236 18.45 -2.36 -12.96
N HIS A 237 17.58 -3.29 -12.58
CA HIS A 237 16.14 -3.29 -12.79
C HIS A 237 15.44 -4.10 -11.69
N VAL A 238 14.13 -3.95 -11.52
CA VAL A 238 13.37 -4.83 -10.61
C VAL A 238 13.25 -6.23 -11.19
N LYS A 239 13.17 -7.24 -10.33
CA LYS A 239 13.19 -8.66 -10.71
C LYS A 239 12.07 -9.01 -11.71
N HIS A 240 10.86 -8.51 -11.45
CA HIS A 240 9.68 -8.73 -12.29
C HIS A 240 8.61 -7.66 -12.04
N VAL A 241 7.83 -7.33 -13.05
CA VAL A 241 6.60 -6.52 -12.91
C VAL A 241 5.38 -7.34 -13.35
N ARG A 242 4.46 -7.58 -12.42
CA ARG A 242 3.14 -8.14 -12.67
C ARG A 242 2.14 -7.01 -12.83
N VAL A 243 1.33 -7.01 -13.87
CA VAL A 243 0.27 -6.03 -14.07
C VAL A 243 -1.08 -6.74 -14.09
N LEU A 244 -1.93 -6.40 -13.12
CA LEU A 244 -3.31 -6.87 -13.00
C LEU A 244 -4.23 -5.79 -13.56
N VAL A 245 -4.87 -6.07 -14.69
CA VAL A 245 -5.60 -5.03 -15.46
C VAL A 245 -7.10 -5.30 -15.52
N ALA A 246 -7.92 -4.25 -15.65
CA ALA A 246 -9.37 -4.41 -15.84
C ALA A 246 -9.68 -5.40 -16.99
N PRO A 247 -10.47 -6.48 -16.76
CA PRO A 247 -10.73 -7.50 -17.79
C PRO A 247 -11.28 -6.94 -19.10
N SER A 248 -12.09 -5.88 -19.02
CA SER A 248 -12.69 -5.17 -20.15
C SER A 248 -11.72 -4.35 -21.01
N ASN A 249 -10.49 -4.07 -20.55
CA ASN A 249 -9.45 -3.37 -21.32
C ASN A 249 -8.18 -4.23 -21.55
N PHE A 250 -8.17 -5.49 -21.07
CA PHE A 250 -6.99 -6.38 -21.08
C PHE A 250 -6.27 -6.42 -22.43
N ALA A 251 -6.99 -6.65 -23.53
CA ALA A 251 -6.40 -6.84 -24.86
C ALA A 251 -5.72 -5.57 -25.44
N ARG A 252 -6.13 -4.36 -25.03
CA ARG A 252 -5.51 -3.10 -25.47
C ARG A 252 -4.32 -2.76 -24.59
N ILE A 253 -4.51 -2.74 -23.27
CA ILE A 253 -3.49 -2.26 -22.34
C ILE A 253 -2.31 -3.23 -22.22
N SER A 254 -2.53 -4.54 -22.35
CA SER A 254 -1.45 -5.53 -22.37
C SER A 254 -0.46 -5.29 -23.52
N LYS A 255 -0.92 -4.86 -24.69
CA LYS A 255 -0.06 -4.53 -25.84
C LYS A 255 0.85 -3.32 -25.60
N LEU A 256 0.57 -2.51 -24.57
CA LEU A 256 1.40 -1.37 -24.18
C LEU A 256 2.45 -1.81 -23.14
N TYR A 257 2.02 -2.51 -22.10
CA TYR A 257 2.91 -3.03 -21.05
C TYR A 257 3.92 -4.07 -21.59
N LEU A 258 3.50 -4.99 -22.46
CA LEU A 258 4.37 -6.02 -23.04
C LEU A 258 5.42 -5.49 -24.03
N LYS A 259 5.49 -4.17 -24.25
CA LYS A 259 6.63 -3.52 -24.95
C LYS A 259 7.86 -3.36 -24.05
N LEU A 260 7.69 -3.51 -22.73
CA LEU A 260 8.77 -3.47 -21.76
C LEU A 260 9.21 -4.92 -21.40
N PRO A 261 10.51 -5.18 -21.19
CA PRO A 261 11.01 -6.46 -20.71
C PRO A 261 10.54 -6.73 -19.28
N ASN A 262 10.59 -8.01 -18.86
CA ASN A 262 10.31 -8.44 -17.48
C ASN A 262 8.91 -8.04 -16.96
N ILE A 263 7.92 -7.98 -17.86
CA ILE A 263 6.53 -7.69 -17.50
C ILE A 263 5.61 -8.87 -17.87
N SER A 264 4.75 -9.27 -16.93
CA SER A 264 3.62 -10.17 -17.19
C SER A 264 2.29 -9.43 -16.96
N VAL A 265 1.36 -9.52 -17.90
CA VAL A 265 0.03 -8.90 -17.77
C VAL A 265 -1.05 -9.97 -17.68
N THR A 266 -1.93 -9.86 -16.68
CA THR A 266 -3.07 -10.76 -16.47
C THR A 266 -4.31 -9.94 -16.12
N PRO A 267 -5.54 -10.41 -16.43
CA PRO A 267 -6.75 -9.77 -15.93
C PRO A 267 -6.77 -9.74 -14.40
N PHE A 268 -7.16 -8.63 -13.79
CA PHE A 268 -7.49 -8.58 -12.37
C PHE A 268 -8.79 -9.36 -12.17
N LYS A 269 -8.70 -10.46 -11.43
CA LYS A 269 -9.83 -11.31 -11.07
C LYS A 269 -9.82 -11.54 -9.56
N ILE A 270 -11.01 -11.46 -8.97
CA ILE A 270 -11.26 -11.73 -7.56
C ILE A 270 -11.77 -13.17 -7.47
N ARG A 271 -11.20 -14.01 -6.60
CA ARG A 271 -11.71 -15.38 -6.44
C ARG A 271 -12.91 -15.37 -5.51
N SER A 272 -13.84 -16.32 -5.65
CA SER A 272 -15.04 -16.33 -4.80
C SER A 272 -14.76 -16.45 -3.30
N ARG A 273 -13.59 -16.97 -2.90
CA ARG A 273 -13.10 -17.06 -1.52
C ARG A 273 -12.45 -15.78 -0.98
N ASP A 274 -12.07 -14.86 -1.86
CA ASP A 274 -11.46 -13.57 -1.50
C ASP A 274 -12.51 -12.50 -1.16
N LEU A 275 -13.76 -12.73 -1.58
CA LEU A 275 -14.90 -11.89 -1.22
C LEU A 275 -15.30 -12.10 0.24
N ASP A 276 -15.55 -11.01 0.94
CA ASP A 276 -16.20 -11.01 2.25
C ASP A 276 -17.39 -10.05 2.29
N ILE A 277 -17.99 -9.92 3.47
CA ILE A 277 -19.14 -9.05 3.69
C ILE A 277 -18.78 -7.58 3.43
N ASP A 278 -17.63 -7.09 3.88
CA ASP A 278 -17.26 -5.68 3.77
C ASP A 278 -16.97 -5.28 2.31
N VAL A 279 -16.30 -6.15 1.55
CA VAL A 279 -16.11 -5.99 0.09
C VAL A 279 -17.46 -6.00 -0.62
N MET A 280 -18.36 -6.93 -0.27
CA MET A 280 -19.71 -6.96 -0.85
C MET A 280 -20.51 -5.72 -0.50
N LEU A 281 -20.47 -5.23 0.74
CA LEU A 281 -21.14 -3.98 1.13
C LEU A 281 -20.60 -2.80 0.32
N THR A 282 -19.28 -2.70 0.19
CA THR A 282 -18.64 -1.61 -0.55
C THR A 282 -19.01 -1.64 -2.05
N LEU A 283 -19.00 -2.81 -2.68
CA LEU A 283 -19.36 -3.00 -4.10
C LEU A 283 -20.85 -2.77 -4.39
N MET A 284 -21.72 -3.19 -3.46
CA MET A 284 -23.17 -3.06 -3.65
C MET A 284 -23.68 -1.67 -3.23
N ASN A 285 -23.00 -0.97 -2.32
CA ASN A 285 -23.38 0.38 -1.89
C ASN A 285 -22.82 1.50 -2.79
N VAL A 286 -22.45 1.19 -4.04
CA VAL A 286 -22.00 2.24 -4.98
C VAL A 286 -23.21 3.01 -5.49
N SER A 287 -23.41 4.21 -4.93
CA SER A 287 -24.25 5.28 -5.46
C SER A 287 -23.38 6.45 -5.92
N ALA A 288 -23.82 7.15 -6.97
CA ALA A 288 -23.24 8.44 -7.37
C ALA A 288 -23.81 9.62 -6.55
N SER A 289 -24.81 9.33 -5.71
CA SER A 289 -25.41 10.20 -4.70
C SER A 289 -25.03 9.71 -3.30
N ASP A 290 -25.06 10.58 -2.29
CA ASP A 290 -24.91 10.17 -0.89
C ASP A 290 -26.08 9.30 -0.38
N GLU A 291 -27.20 9.24 -1.11
CA GLU A 291 -28.33 8.37 -0.77
C GLU A 291 -28.03 6.90 -1.05
N THR A 292 -28.09 6.09 0.01
CA THR A 292 -27.97 4.62 -0.02
C THR A 292 -29.06 4.00 -0.92
N PRO A 293 -28.71 3.18 -1.92
CA PRO A 293 -29.69 2.59 -2.84
C PRO A 293 -30.78 1.77 -2.14
N LEU A 294 -32.04 1.90 -2.59
CA LEU A 294 -33.20 1.26 -1.95
C LEU A 294 -33.14 -0.28 -1.84
N TYR A 295 -32.31 -0.97 -2.64
CA TYR A 295 -32.10 -2.42 -2.51
C TYR A 295 -31.16 -2.80 -1.36
N MET A 296 -30.34 -1.86 -0.86
CA MET A 296 -29.31 -2.14 0.14
C MET A 296 -29.89 -2.64 1.45
N ALA A 297 -31.10 -2.23 1.85
CA ALA A 297 -31.75 -2.78 3.04
C ALA A 297 -31.93 -4.31 2.96
N GLN A 298 -32.26 -4.86 1.78
CA GLN A 298 -32.36 -6.31 1.59
C GLN A 298 -30.99 -6.99 1.45
N VAL A 299 -30.00 -6.31 0.85
CA VAL A 299 -28.61 -6.79 0.76
C VAL A 299 -27.97 -6.89 2.15
N MET A 300 -28.06 -5.83 2.96
CA MET A 300 -27.65 -5.79 4.37
C MET A 300 -28.27 -6.92 5.18
N GLN A 301 -29.58 -7.19 4.98
CA GLN A 301 -30.27 -8.28 5.66
C GLN A 301 -29.66 -9.64 5.31
N ILE A 302 -29.45 -9.92 4.01
CA ILE A 302 -28.85 -11.18 3.54
C ILE A 302 -27.42 -11.34 4.09
N LEU A 303 -26.60 -10.29 4.03
CA LEU A 303 -25.22 -10.35 4.51
C LEU A 303 -25.15 -10.54 6.02
N ARG A 304 -26.08 -9.95 6.79
CA ARG A 304 -26.24 -10.21 8.23
C ARG A 304 -26.67 -11.66 8.50
N GLU A 305 -27.67 -12.17 7.78
CA GLU A 305 -28.12 -13.57 7.88
C GLU A 305 -26.97 -14.56 7.58
N MET A 306 -26.13 -14.27 6.59
CA MET A 306 -24.94 -15.05 6.27
C MET A 306 -23.84 -14.93 7.34
N SER A 307 -23.63 -13.74 7.90
CA SER A 307 -22.69 -13.51 9.02
C SER A 307 -23.09 -14.31 10.27
N THR A 308 -24.36 -14.26 10.66
CA THR A 308 -24.90 -14.99 11.82
C THR A 308 -24.84 -16.52 11.65
N ALA A 309 -24.79 -17.03 10.41
CA ALA A 309 -24.63 -18.45 10.14
C ALA A 309 -23.20 -18.99 10.37
N GLY A 310 -22.21 -18.12 10.66
CA GLY A 310 -20.90 -18.54 11.18
C GLY A 310 -19.94 -19.16 10.16
N GLY A 311 -20.03 -18.79 8.88
CA GLY A 311 -19.15 -19.28 7.81
C GLY A 311 -18.49 -18.18 6.99
N ALA A 312 -17.50 -18.56 6.17
CA ALA A 312 -16.95 -17.68 5.14
C ALA A 312 -18.03 -17.29 4.11
N PHE A 313 -17.88 -16.12 3.49
CA PHE A 313 -18.87 -15.62 2.54
C PHE A 313 -18.89 -16.47 1.24
N ASP A 314 -20.07 -17.02 0.89
CA ASP A 314 -20.29 -17.72 -0.38
C ASP A 314 -21.17 -16.86 -1.33
N TYR A 315 -20.55 -16.40 -2.41
CA TYR A 315 -21.23 -15.62 -3.45
C TYR A 315 -22.38 -16.38 -4.13
N ARG A 316 -22.29 -17.70 -4.28
CA ARG A 316 -23.35 -18.54 -4.88
C ARG A 316 -24.55 -18.63 -3.94
N ALA A 317 -24.31 -18.79 -2.63
CA ALA A 317 -25.34 -18.71 -1.60
C ALA A 317 -26.00 -17.32 -1.58
N PHE A 318 -25.21 -16.24 -1.61
CA PHE A 318 -25.69 -14.86 -1.69
C PHE A 318 -26.62 -14.64 -2.89
N LYS A 319 -26.19 -15.03 -4.11
CA LYS A 319 -27.00 -14.92 -5.33
C LYS A 319 -28.29 -15.78 -5.28
N LYS A 320 -28.26 -16.92 -4.57
CA LYS A 320 -29.46 -17.75 -4.30
C LYS A 320 -30.41 -17.09 -3.30
N GLN A 321 -29.91 -16.34 -2.31
CA GLN A 321 -30.73 -15.59 -1.36
C GLN A 321 -31.35 -14.34 -1.99
N LEU A 322 -30.60 -13.58 -2.81
CA LEU A 322 -31.13 -12.43 -3.55
C LEU A 322 -32.35 -12.81 -4.40
N LYS A 323 -32.30 -13.93 -5.12
CA LYS A 323 -33.43 -14.44 -5.93
C LYS A 323 -34.70 -14.79 -5.13
N LYS A 324 -34.62 -14.88 -3.78
CA LYS A 324 -35.79 -15.11 -2.92
C LYS A 324 -36.44 -13.81 -2.43
N LYS A 325 -35.72 -12.69 -2.41
CA LYS A 325 -36.27 -11.38 -2.00
C LYS A 325 -37.10 -10.80 -3.14
N ARG A 326 -38.11 -10.00 -2.81
CA ARG A 326 -38.93 -9.26 -3.79
C ARG A 326 -38.39 -7.85 -3.94
N PHE A 327 -37.74 -7.59 -5.08
CA PHE A 327 -37.34 -6.25 -5.48
C PHE A 327 -38.37 -5.66 -6.45
N ASN A 328 -38.57 -4.34 -6.41
CA ASN A 328 -39.30 -3.65 -7.47
C ASN A 328 -38.46 -3.59 -8.77
N PRO A 329 -39.03 -3.24 -9.94
CA PRO A 329 -38.28 -3.24 -11.21
C PRO A 329 -37.05 -2.32 -11.20
N THR A 330 -37.15 -1.13 -10.60
CA THR A 330 -36.04 -0.17 -10.48
C THR A 330 -34.90 -0.71 -9.61
N GLN A 331 -35.23 -1.22 -8.42
CA GLN A 331 -34.28 -1.89 -7.53
C GLN A 331 -33.60 -3.07 -8.22
N SER A 332 -34.37 -3.89 -8.96
CA SER A 332 -33.85 -5.05 -9.69
C SER A 332 -32.84 -4.63 -10.75
N ASN A 333 -33.16 -3.61 -11.54
CA ASN A 333 -32.27 -3.10 -12.59
C ASN A 333 -30.98 -2.51 -12.02
N MET A 334 -31.07 -1.67 -10.97
CA MET A 334 -29.88 -1.09 -10.33
C MET A 334 -29.00 -2.15 -9.66
N LEU A 335 -29.62 -3.12 -8.98
CA LEU A 335 -28.92 -4.26 -8.37
C LEU A 335 -28.22 -5.10 -9.44
N GLN A 336 -28.90 -5.41 -10.55
CA GLN A 336 -28.33 -6.21 -11.64
C GLN A 336 -27.12 -5.52 -12.27
N MET A 337 -27.17 -4.20 -12.52
CA MET A 337 -26.01 -3.45 -13.03
C MET A 337 -24.78 -3.55 -12.10
N ARG A 338 -24.99 -3.58 -10.77
CA ARG A 338 -23.89 -3.78 -9.79
C ARG A 338 -23.39 -5.22 -9.75
N LEU A 339 -24.29 -6.19 -9.86
CA LEU A 339 -23.91 -7.61 -9.98
C LEU A 339 -23.14 -7.88 -11.26
N ASP A 340 -23.56 -7.34 -12.41
CA ASP A 340 -22.88 -7.49 -13.70
C ASP A 340 -21.45 -6.92 -13.65
N LEU A 341 -21.29 -5.74 -13.01
CA LEU A 341 -19.98 -5.14 -12.77
C LEU A 341 -19.09 -6.04 -11.91
N LEU A 342 -19.59 -6.53 -10.76
CA LEU A 342 -18.86 -7.45 -9.89
C LEU A 342 -18.51 -8.77 -10.62
N GLU A 343 -19.47 -9.39 -11.31
CA GLU A 343 -19.29 -10.63 -12.04
C GLU A 343 -18.28 -10.49 -13.20
N SER A 344 -18.11 -9.29 -13.74
CA SER A 344 -17.03 -9.01 -14.71
C SER A 344 -15.62 -9.15 -14.11
N PHE A 345 -15.44 -8.89 -12.82
CA PHE A 345 -14.18 -9.08 -12.06
C PHE A 345 -14.12 -10.39 -11.28
N LEU A 346 -15.24 -11.05 -11.01
CA LEU A 346 -15.26 -12.31 -10.28
C LEU A 346 -14.74 -13.48 -11.14
N ASP A 347 -14.03 -14.40 -10.52
CA ASP A 347 -13.85 -15.77 -10.99
C ASP A 347 -14.66 -16.73 -10.10
N ILE A 348 -15.86 -17.07 -10.58
CA ILE A 348 -16.79 -18.00 -9.93
C ILE A 348 -16.25 -19.45 -9.98
N THR A 349 -15.27 -19.72 -10.85
CA THR A 349 -14.66 -21.04 -11.03
C THR A 349 -13.37 -21.25 -10.24
N ASP A 350 -12.82 -20.20 -9.63
CA ASP A 350 -11.59 -20.22 -8.81
C ASP A 350 -10.39 -20.87 -9.55
N ASN A 351 -10.31 -20.62 -10.86
CA ASN A 351 -9.24 -21.10 -11.75
C ASN A 351 -8.11 -20.08 -11.91
N CYS A 352 -8.36 -18.80 -11.57
CA CYS A 352 -7.35 -17.77 -11.54
C CYS A 352 -6.27 -18.09 -10.48
N PRO A 353 -4.97 -18.06 -10.83
CA PRO A 353 -3.91 -18.28 -9.87
C PRO A 353 -3.93 -17.21 -8.76
N GLU A 354 -3.51 -17.62 -7.57
CA GLU A 354 -3.23 -16.72 -6.43
C GLU A 354 -2.29 -15.58 -6.87
N PRO A 355 -2.58 -14.31 -6.55
CA PRO A 355 -1.66 -13.22 -6.84
C PRO A 355 -0.36 -13.39 -6.03
N HIS A 356 0.73 -13.74 -6.71
CA HIS A 356 2.05 -13.85 -6.09
C HIS A 356 2.70 -12.47 -5.91
N PHE A 357 3.14 -12.19 -4.70
CA PHE A 357 3.85 -10.97 -4.30
C PHE A 357 5.28 -11.33 -3.84
N GLY A 358 6.20 -11.47 -4.79
CA GLY A 358 7.58 -11.88 -4.51
C GLY A 358 8.49 -10.73 -4.04
N PRO A 359 9.58 -11.02 -3.31
CA PRO A 359 10.60 -10.03 -2.99
C PRO A 359 11.32 -9.55 -4.26
N GLY A 360 11.49 -8.23 -4.38
CA GLY A 360 12.06 -7.56 -5.55
C GLY A 360 11.09 -7.42 -6.73
N GLU A 361 9.81 -7.75 -6.56
CA GLU A 361 8.77 -7.70 -7.59
C GLU A 361 7.76 -6.56 -7.34
N ILE A 362 7.21 -6.02 -8.42
CA ILE A 362 6.10 -5.05 -8.38
C ILE A 362 4.83 -5.71 -8.92
N THR A 363 3.74 -5.65 -8.17
CA THR A 363 2.38 -5.87 -8.67
C THR A 363 1.70 -4.53 -8.88
N ILE A 364 1.41 -4.18 -10.12
CA ILE A 364 0.63 -2.98 -10.49
C ILE A 364 -0.82 -3.43 -10.68
N ILE A 365 -1.76 -2.81 -9.97
CA ILE A 365 -3.20 -2.92 -10.29
C ILE A 365 -3.57 -1.71 -11.12
N ASP A 366 -3.89 -1.93 -12.40
CA ASP A 366 -4.20 -0.89 -13.36
C ASP A 366 -5.67 -0.97 -13.79
N MET A 367 -6.45 -0.02 -13.29
CA MET A 367 -7.89 0.08 -13.56
C MET A 367 -8.23 1.11 -14.65
N SER A 368 -7.24 1.55 -15.43
CA SER A 368 -7.43 2.44 -16.58
C SER A 368 -8.26 1.74 -17.66
N CYS A 369 -9.55 2.05 -17.74
CA CYS A 369 -10.51 1.37 -18.61
C CYS A 369 -11.68 2.32 -18.94
N PRO A 370 -12.27 2.30 -20.16
CA PRO A 370 -13.41 3.17 -20.49
C PRO A 370 -14.69 2.82 -19.70
N PHE A 371 -14.71 1.65 -19.05
CA PHE A 371 -15.87 1.08 -18.37
C PHE A 371 -15.69 0.96 -16.84
N VAL A 372 -14.62 1.56 -16.30
CA VAL A 372 -14.34 1.59 -14.86
C VAL A 372 -14.16 3.04 -14.45
N ASP A 373 -15.01 3.52 -13.55
CA ASP A 373 -14.88 4.87 -12.98
C ASP A 373 -13.89 4.90 -11.81
N ALA A 374 -13.49 6.10 -11.41
CA ALA A 374 -12.58 6.33 -10.28
C ALA A 374 -13.08 5.66 -8.98
N ASN A 375 -14.39 5.71 -8.73
CA ASN A 375 -14.98 5.10 -7.55
C ASN A 375 -14.82 3.58 -7.56
N THR A 376 -15.16 2.90 -8.67
CA THR A 376 -15.00 1.45 -8.81
C THR A 376 -13.52 1.06 -8.75
N ALA A 377 -12.63 1.84 -9.35
CA ALA A 377 -11.18 1.62 -9.25
C ALA A 377 -10.71 1.63 -7.79
N CYS A 378 -11.14 2.59 -6.96
CA CYS A 378 -10.80 2.63 -5.53
C CYS A 378 -11.26 1.37 -4.77
N ILE A 379 -12.43 0.83 -5.09
CA ILE A 379 -12.95 -0.39 -4.44
C ILE A 379 -12.10 -1.60 -4.83
N LEU A 380 -11.77 -1.73 -6.11
CA LEU A 380 -10.90 -2.79 -6.62
C LEU A 380 -9.47 -2.68 -6.05
N PHE A 381 -8.95 -1.46 -5.86
CA PHE A 381 -7.70 -1.20 -5.15
C PHE A 381 -7.78 -1.61 -3.68
N GLY A 382 -8.90 -1.35 -2.99
CA GLY A 382 -9.12 -1.82 -1.61
C GLY A 382 -9.10 -3.34 -1.48
N ILE A 383 -9.72 -4.06 -2.41
CA ILE A 383 -9.66 -5.54 -2.48
C ILE A 383 -8.21 -6.00 -2.71
N GLY A 384 -7.51 -5.38 -3.66
CA GLY A 384 -6.10 -5.66 -3.93
C GLY A 384 -5.17 -5.37 -2.74
N LEU A 385 -5.43 -4.29 -2.01
CA LEU A 385 -4.71 -3.91 -0.79
C LEU A 385 -4.89 -4.96 0.30
N LYS A 386 -6.14 -5.37 0.55
CA LYS A 386 -6.48 -6.39 1.54
C LYS A 386 -5.76 -7.71 1.24
N LEU A 387 -5.86 -8.21 0.00
CA LEU A 387 -5.18 -9.42 -0.43
C LEU A 387 -3.65 -9.34 -0.24
N TYR A 388 -3.07 -8.18 -0.55
CA TYR A 388 -1.64 -7.96 -0.37
C TYR A 388 -1.22 -7.91 1.10
N LEU A 389 -2.00 -7.25 1.97
CA LEU A 389 -1.74 -7.18 3.41
C LEU A 389 -1.82 -8.55 4.09
N GLN A 390 -2.67 -9.45 3.58
CA GLN A 390 -2.80 -10.83 4.07
C GLN A 390 -1.62 -11.75 3.70
N THR A 391 -0.70 -11.31 2.83
CA THR A 391 0.45 -12.16 2.44
C THR A 391 1.56 -12.20 3.47
N GLU A 392 2.14 -13.37 3.69
CA GLU A 392 3.25 -13.58 4.64
C GLU A 392 4.64 -13.41 3.99
N GLY A 393 5.69 -13.42 4.81
CA GLY A 393 7.07 -13.66 4.37
C GLY A 393 7.87 -12.48 3.79
N THR A 394 7.24 -11.39 3.33
CA THR A 394 7.97 -10.18 2.88
C THR A 394 7.44 -8.89 3.50
N GLY A 395 8.36 -7.94 3.71
CA GLY A 395 8.02 -6.56 4.01
C GLY A 395 7.38 -5.89 2.79
N LYS A 396 6.41 -5.01 3.04
CA LYS A 396 5.46 -4.54 2.02
C LYS A 396 5.72 -3.08 1.66
N MET A 397 5.58 -2.74 0.38
CA MET A 397 5.53 -1.38 -0.14
C MET A 397 4.18 -1.17 -0.84
N ILE A 398 3.46 -0.12 -0.49
CA ILE A 398 2.15 0.22 -1.04
C ILE A 398 2.28 1.61 -1.65
N VAL A 399 1.98 1.76 -2.94
CA VAL A 399 2.15 3.02 -3.67
C VAL A 399 0.83 3.46 -4.29
N LEU A 400 0.35 4.62 -3.86
CA LEU A 400 -0.69 5.38 -4.53
C LEU A 400 -0.02 6.38 -5.46
N ASP A 401 0.07 6.07 -6.77
CA ASP A 401 0.64 7.01 -7.73
C ASP A 401 -0.44 7.89 -8.39
N GLU A 402 -0.10 9.17 -8.57
CA GLU A 402 -0.99 10.22 -9.08
C GLU A 402 -2.41 10.20 -8.44
N ALA A 403 -2.47 10.02 -7.11
CA ALA A 403 -3.67 9.66 -6.35
C ALA A 403 -4.92 10.54 -6.60
N HIS A 404 -4.75 11.85 -6.81
CA HIS A 404 -5.82 12.78 -7.25
C HIS A 404 -6.64 12.33 -8.48
N LYS A 405 -6.14 11.39 -9.31
CA LYS A 405 -6.90 10.84 -10.44
C LYS A 405 -8.06 9.94 -10.02
N TYR A 406 -8.04 9.39 -8.80
CA TYR A 406 -9.05 8.42 -8.31
C TYR A 406 -9.51 8.66 -6.86
N MET A 407 -8.67 9.23 -6.00
CA MET A 407 -9.02 9.62 -4.62
C MET A 407 -9.85 10.91 -4.60
N LEU A 408 -11.02 10.87 -5.24
CA LEU A 408 -11.99 11.96 -5.32
C LEU A 408 -13.00 11.87 -4.17
N ASP A 409 -13.92 12.85 -4.07
CA ASP A 409 -15.05 12.77 -3.13
C ASP A 409 -16.09 11.74 -3.61
N ALA A 410 -15.84 10.46 -3.31
CA ALA A 410 -16.69 9.34 -3.68
C ALA A 410 -16.65 8.23 -2.61
N PRO A 411 -17.73 7.45 -2.41
CA PRO A 411 -17.79 6.43 -1.35
C PRO A 411 -16.66 5.40 -1.38
N GLY A 412 -16.27 4.93 -2.57
CA GLY A 412 -15.17 3.98 -2.75
C GLY A 412 -13.79 4.56 -2.42
N ALA A 413 -13.59 5.86 -2.70
CA ALA A 413 -12.36 6.57 -2.31
C ALA A 413 -12.30 6.81 -0.79
N LYS A 414 -13.43 7.10 -0.14
CA LYS A 414 -13.55 7.19 1.32
C LYS A 414 -13.21 5.86 1.99
N ALA A 415 -13.78 4.75 1.52
CA ALA A 415 -13.47 3.40 2.02
C ALA A 415 -11.98 3.01 1.83
N LEU A 416 -11.39 3.33 0.68
CA LEU A 416 -9.95 3.13 0.44
C LEU A 416 -9.09 4.01 1.37
N ASN A 417 -9.49 5.27 1.59
CA ASN A 417 -8.80 6.18 2.51
C ASN A 417 -8.82 5.64 3.95
N GLU A 418 -9.97 5.14 4.44
CA GLU A 418 -10.09 4.52 5.76
C GLU A 418 -9.20 3.27 5.90
N MET A 419 -9.17 2.41 4.87
CA MET A 419 -8.28 1.26 4.83
C MET A 419 -6.80 1.66 4.87
N LEU A 420 -6.41 2.74 4.19
CA LEU A 420 -5.06 3.28 4.21
C LEU A 420 -4.71 3.93 5.55
N LEU A 421 -5.61 4.69 6.17
CA LEU A 421 -5.45 5.25 7.51
C LEU A 421 -5.22 4.12 8.54
N SER A 422 -6.00 3.04 8.47
CA SER A 422 -5.82 1.84 9.29
C SER A 422 -4.46 1.16 9.01
N THR A 423 -4.10 1.00 7.73
CA THR A 423 -2.83 0.40 7.31
C THR A 423 -1.62 1.19 7.80
N ILE A 424 -1.66 2.53 7.76
CA ILE A 424 -0.58 3.39 8.26
C ILE A 424 -0.48 3.31 9.79
N ARG A 425 -1.62 3.32 10.51
CA ARG A 425 -1.63 3.14 11.98
C ARG A 425 -1.08 1.78 12.40
N LEU A 426 -1.36 0.73 11.62
CA LEU A 426 -0.91 -0.65 11.85
C LEU A 426 0.34 -1.02 11.03
N GLN A 427 1.07 -0.06 10.47
CA GLN A 427 2.16 -0.33 9.53
C GLN A 427 3.29 -1.21 10.12
N ARG A 428 3.49 -1.14 11.44
CA ARG A 428 4.44 -2.00 12.18
C ARG A 428 3.99 -3.45 12.23
N HIS A 429 2.70 -3.72 12.39
CA HIS A 429 2.14 -5.07 12.37
C HIS A 429 2.23 -5.70 10.97
N TYR A 430 1.93 -4.93 9.92
CA TYR A 430 1.98 -5.43 8.53
C TYR A 430 3.39 -5.42 7.90
N GLY A 431 4.39 -4.85 8.57
CA GLY A 431 5.72 -4.60 7.98
C GLY A 431 5.66 -3.69 6.75
N ALA A 432 4.68 -2.78 6.70
CA ALA A 432 4.28 -2.04 5.51
C ALA A 432 4.92 -0.65 5.43
N ARG A 433 5.13 -0.18 4.20
CA ARG A 433 5.49 1.20 3.86
C ARG A 433 4.46 1.74 2.89
N VAL A 434 3.98 2.95 3.12
CA VAL A 434 2.93 3.57 2.30
C VAL A 434 3.48 4.83 1.66
N VAL A 435 3.48 4.90 0.33
CA VAL A 435 3.94 6.05 -0.45
C VAL A 435 2.75 6.62 -1.23
N ILE A 436 2.47 7.90 -1.04
CA ILE A 436 1.35 8.60 -1.67
C ILE A 436 1.92 9.72 -2.53
N SER A 437 1.71 9.66 -3.84
CA SER A 437 2.12 10.66 -4.82
C SER A 437 0.87 11.35 -5.37
N THR A 438 0.77 12.68 -5.23
CA THR A 438 -0.40 13.44 -5.70
C THR A 438 -0.04 14.83 -6.21
N GLN A 439 -0.82 15.36 -7.16
CA GLN A 439 -0.72 16.77 -7.54
C GLN A 439 -1.55 17.65 -6.60
N GLU A 440 -2.64 17.12 -6.05
CA GLU A 440 -3.59 17.85 -5.22
C GLU A 440 -3.53 17.32 -3.77
N PRO A 441 -2.73 17.94 -2.88
CA PRO A 441 -2.61 17.49 -1.50
C PRO A 441 -3.86 17.76 -0.66
N THR A 442 -4.72 18.69 -1.10
CA THR A 442 -5.98 19.05 -0.45
C THR A 442 -7.01 17.93 -0.39
N LEU A 443 -6.92 16.93 -1.28
CA LEU A 443 -7.82 15.76 -1.28
C LEU A 443 -7.47 14.72 -0.20
N LEU A 444 -6.26 14.77 0.37
CA LEU A 444 -5.66 13.70 1.17
C LEU A 444 -5.07 14.19 2.50
N THR A 445 -5.62 15.26 3.09
CA THR A 445 -5.10 15.89 4.31
C THR A 445 -4.95 14.91 5.49
N ASP A 446 -5.90 14.00 5.63
CA ASP A 446 -5.92 13.04 6.75
C ASP A 446 -4.77 12.02 6.65
N LEU A 447 -4.31 11.70 5.43
CA LEU A 447 -3.13 10.87 5.20
C LEU A 447 -1.83 11.65 5.45
N ILE A 448 -1.78 12.95 5.09
CA ILE A 448 -0.62 13.81 5.38
C ILE A 448 -0.33 13.82 6.88
N ALA A 449 -1.36 13.91 7.72
CA ALA A 449 -1.24 13.91 9.18
C ALA A 449 -0.54 12.66 9.76
N LEU A 450 -0.59 11.52 9.07
CA LEU A 450 0.05 10.28 9.49
C LEU A 450 1.39 10.00 8.78
N CYS A 451 1.86 10.90 7.91
CA CYS A 451 3.07 10.68 7.12
C CYS A 451 4.36 11.04 7.87
N SER A 452 5.19 10.03 8.14
CA SER A 452 6.51 10.18 8.76
C SER A 452 7.54 10.95 7.90
N ILE A 453 7.29 11.03 6.59
CA ILE A 453 8.08 11.80 5.62
C ILE A 453 7.11 12.58 4.73
N THR A 454 7.38 13.87 4.51
CA THR A 454 6.72 14.65 3.45
C THR A 454 7.76 15.22 2.50
N VAL A 455 7.58 14.97 1.19
CA VAL A 455 8.43 15.44 0.10
C VAL A 455 7.64 16.42 -0.76
N ILE A 456 8.11 17.67 -0.78
CA ILE A 456 7.47 18.80 -1.43
C ILE A 456 8.31 19.18 -2.66
N HIS A 457 7.83 18.83 -3.84
CA HIS A 457 8.35 19.37 -5.10
C HIS A 457 7.69 20.73 -5.43
N ARG A 458 8.18 21.39 -6.48
CA ARG A 458 7.67 22.70 -6.93
C ARG A 458 6.14 22.70 -7.08
N PHE A 459 5.50 23.73 -6.51
CA PHE A 459 4.14 24.15 -6.82
C PHE A 459 3.97 25.66 -6.53
N SER A 460 2.85 26.23 -6.98
CA SER A 460 2.52 27.67 -6.81
C SER A 460 1.15 27.93 -6.17
N SER A 461 0.51 26.90 -5.58
CA SER A 461 -0.79 27.01 -4.89
C SER A 461 -0.62 27.33 -3.39
N PRO A 462 -1.05 28.50 -2.90
CA PRO A 462 -1.05 28.81 -1.47
C PRO A 462 -1.98 27.89 -0.65
N THR A 463 -3.09 27.44 -1.26
CA THR A 463 -4.04 26.52 -0.65
C THR A 463 -3.40 25.16 -0.37
N TRP A 464 -2.54 24.67 -1.28
CA TRP A 464 -1.78 23.43 -1.07
C TRP A 464 -0.76 23.58 0.06
N LEU A 465 -0.05 24.70 0.13
CA LEU A 465 0.84 24.99 1.27
C LEU A 465 0.07 25.09 2.59
N SER A 466 -1.10 25.72 2.60
CA SER A 466 -1.97 25.81 3.79
C SER A 466 -2.39 24.42 4.28
N ALA A 467 -2.79 23.51 3.38
CA ALA A 467 -3.13 22.13 3.71
C ALA A 467 -1.94 21.39 4.35
N ILE A 468 -0.74 21.50 3.77
CA ILE A 468 0.48 20.89 4.31
C ILE A 468 0.84 21.47 5.69
N ARG A 469 0.73 22.79 5.87
CA ARG A 469 1.04 23.49 7.13
C ARG A 469 0.15 23.15 8.32
N ARG A 470 -1.06 22.64 8.08
CA ARG A 470 -1.93 22.14 9.18
C ARG A 470 -1.34 20.92 9.89
N HIS A 471 -0.44 20.20 9.21
CA HIS A 471 0.12 18.92 9.68
C HIS A 471 1.64 18.97 9.88
N ILE A 472 2.32 19.98 9.32
CA ILE A 472 3.76 20.16 9.50
C ILE A 472 4.03 21.42 10.35
N PRO A 473 4.58 21.29 11.57
CA PRO A 473 5.01 22.43 12.37
C PRO A 473 6.22 23.10 11.70
N THR A 474 5.97 24.22 11.02
CA THR A 474 7.01 25.11 10.50
C THR A 474 7.48 26.08 11.56
N ALA A 475 8.79 26.27 11.69
CA ALA A 475 9.37 27.35 12.50
C ALA A 475 8.80 28.73 12.09
N ALA A 476 8.80 29.69 13.02
CA ALA A 476 8.20 31.01 12.80
C ALA A 476 8.79 31.72 11.57
N ASP A 477 10.10 31.61 11.38
CA ASP A 477 10.88 32.27 10.30
C ASP A 477 10.63 31.65 8.91
N ASP A 478 10.19 30.39 8.87
CA ASP A 478 9.80 29.69 7.64
C ASP A 478 8.37 30.04 7.18
N ARG A 479 7.59 30.81 7.96
CA ARG A 479 6.18 31.08 7.64
C ARG A 479 5.98 31.96 6.42
N ASP A 480 6.84 32.94 6.17
CA ASP A 480 6.69 33.83 5.01
C ASP A 480 7.67 33.49 3.87
N THR A 481 8.70 32.67 4.15
CA THR A 481 9.79 32.34 3.21
C THR A 481 9.60 30.99 2.49
N LEU A 482 8.83 30.05 3.06
CA LEU A 482 8.68 28.70 2.49
C LEU A 482 7.95 28.67 1.15
N MET A 483 6.94 29.52 0.90
CA MET A 483 6.25 29.54 -0.40
C MET A 483 7.21 29.97 -1.53
N PRO A 484 7.95 31.10 -1.42
CA PRO A 484 9.01 31.42 -2.38
C PRO A 484 10.12 30.37 -2.49
N ARG A 485 10.43 29.60 -1.42
CA ARG A 485 11.39 28.47 -1.50
C ARG A 485 10.86 27.35 -2.39
N ILE A 486 9.59 26.96 -2.24
CA ILE A 486 8.92 25.90 -3.03
C ILE A 486 8.84 26.28 -4.51
N GLU A 487 8.47 27.52 -4.82
CA GLU A 487 8.33 28.01 -6.21
C GLU A 487 9.66 28.01 -6.97
N ARG A 488 10.78 28.26 -6.27
CA ARG A 488 12.15 28.24 -6.82
C ARG A 488 12.75 26.84 -7.00
N LEU A 489 12.05 25.77 -6.60
CA LEU A 489 12.53 24.41 -6.82
C LEU A 489 12.63 24.09 -8.32
N THR A 490 13.73 23.48 -8.72
CA THR A 490 13.94 22.94 -10.07
C THR A 490 13.56 21.47 -10.12
N THR A 491 13.22 20.93 -11.29
CA THR A 491 12.84 19.51 -11.44
C THR A 491 13.93 18.60 -10.87
N GLY A 492 13.53 17.68 -9.99
CA GLY A 492 14.46 16.81 -9.25
C GLY A 492 14.94 17.36 -7.90
N LYS A 493 14.67 18.63 -7.58
CA LYS A 493 14.83 19.17 -6.22
C LYS A 493 13.50 19.17 -5.47
N ALA A 494 13.57 18.90 -4.17
CA ALA A 494 12.43 18.90 -3.27
C ALA A 494 12.81 19.50 -1.90
N ILE A 495 11.81 19.93 -1.13
CA ILE A 495 11.94 20.15 0.31
C ILE A 495 11.43 18.90 1.01
N VAL A 496 12.22 18.33 1.92
CA VAL A 496 11.87 17.13 2.69
C VAL A 496 11.71 17.51 4.15
N TYR A 497 10.56 17.14 4.72
CA TYR A 497 10.28 17.19 6.14
C TYR A 497 10.16 15.77 6.68
N SER A 498 10.86 15.47 7.77
CA SER A 498 10.66 14.25 8.56
C SER A 498 11.18 14.48 9.97
N PRO A 499 10.31 14.52 11.00
CA PRO A 499 10.73 14.92 12.34
C PRO A 499 11.70 13.90 12.96
N ASN A 500 11.47 12.62 12.70
CA ASN A 500 12.26 11.51 13.23
C ASN A 500 13.50 11.20 12.37
N ALA A 501 13.88 12.07 11.42
CA ALA A 501 15.12 11.92 10.67
C ALA A 501 16.33 12.17 11.57
N VAL A 502 17.42 11.43 11.36
CA VAL A 502 18.68 11.59 12.11
C VAL A 502 19.75 12.17 11.20
N LEU A 503 20.15 13.41 11.44
CA LEU A 503 20.98 14.23 10.52
C LEU A 503 22.47 14.26 10.89
N GLY A 504 22.85 13.63 12.00
CA GLY A 504 24.22 13.58 12.52
C GLY A 504 24.25 13.71 14.04
N TYR A 505 25.43 14.00 14.57
CA TYR A 505 25.65 14.39 15.96
C TYR A 505 26.02 15.87 16.06
N ASP A 506 25.71 16.52 17.18
CA ASP A 506 26.15 17.87 17.51
C ASP A 506 27.50 17.87 18.26
N GLU A 507 27.97 19.04 18.69
CA GLU A 507 29.24 19.20 19.41
C GLU A 507 29.22 18.56 20.81
N SER A 508 28.05 18.29 21.39
CA SER A 508 27.88 17.57 22.65
C SER A 508 27.84 16.05 22.50
N GLY A 509 27.82 15.56 21.25
CA GLY A 509 27.63 14.14 20.93
C GLY A 509 26.17 13.70 20.91
N SER A 510 25.19 14.62 20.98
CA SER A 510 23.76 14.29 20.95
C SER A 510 23.22 14.21 19.51
N LEU A 511 22.17 13.41 19.27
CA LEU A 511 21.57 13.28 17.94
C LEU A 511 20.89 14.55 17.44
N VAL A 512 21.28 14.97 16.23
CA VAL A 512 20.65 16.08 15.50
C VAL A 512 19.43 15.58 14.77
N MET A 513 18.25 15.73 15.38
CA MET A 513 16.98 15.34 14.78
C MET A 513 16.50 16.29 13.67
N GLY A 514 15.61 15.77 12.81
CA GLY A 514 14.92 16.50 11.74
C GLY A 514 13.67 17.29 12.19
N THR A 515 13.33 17.25 13.49
CA THR A 515 12.21 17.98 14.09
C THR A 515 12.20 19.44 13.67
N SER A 516 11.07 19.89 13.13
CA SER A 516 10.84 21.26 12.62
C SER A 516 11.79 21.74 11.51
N LYS A 517 12.58 20.87 10.87
CA LYS A 517 13.53 21.24 9.79
C LYS A 517 13.01 20.91 8.40
N MET A 518 13.16 21.87 7.48
CA MET A 518 12.80 21.77 6.07
C MET A 518 14.05 21.63 5.19
N ILE A 519 14.40 20.39 4.85
CA ILE A 519 15.68 20.03 4.21
C ILE A 519 15.57 20.20 2.69
N ASN A 520 16.43 21.01 2.07
CA ASN A 520 16.48 21.15 0.61
C ASN A 520 17.27 19.96 0.00
N VAL A 521 16.59 19.00 -0.62
CA VAL A 521 17.18 17.76 -1.16
C VAL A 521 17.19 17.78 -2.69
N ASN A 522 18.34 17.46 -3.28
CA ASN A 522 18.47 17.07 -4.68
C ASN A 522 18.29 15.55 -4.79
N ILE A 523 17.16 15.10 -5.35
CA ILE A 523 16.83 13.67 -5.49
C ILE A 523 17.82 13.02 -6.46
N ARG A 524 18.31 11.82 -6.13
CA ARG A 524 19.31 11.13 -6.95
C ARG A 524 18.77 10.79 -8.35
N LYS A 525 19.68 10.50 -9.28
CA LYS A 525 19.33 9.90 -10.59
C LYS A 525 18.82 8.46 -10.41
N ARG A 526 17.95 8.02 -11.32
CA ARG A 526 17.43 6.64 -11.40
C ARG A 526 18.44 5.67 -12.00
N LEU A 527 18.43 4.42 -11.52
CA LEU A 527 19.17 3.31 -12.16
C LEU A 527 18.33 2.61 -13.23
N THR A 528 17.00 2.67 -13.11
CA THR A 528 16.03 2.15 -14.07
C THR A 528 15.63 3.21 -15.09
N LYS A 529 15.06 2.77 -16.23
CA LYS A 529 14.59 3.67 -17.28
C LYS A 529 13.56 4.65 -16.73
N ASP A 530 13.69 5.92 -17.07
CA ASP A 530 12.72 6.92 -16.65
C ASP A 530 11.52 7.00 -17.61
N GLY A 531 10.35 6.60 -17.13
CA GLY A 531 9.08 6.66 -17.88
C GLY A 531 8.43 8.04 -17.87
N GLY A 532 8.75 8.87 -16.87
CA GLY A 532 8.22 10.22 -16.71
C GLY A 532 9.06 11.31 -17.36
N GLN A 533 10.16 10.96 -18.04
CA GLN A 533 11.01 11.93 -18.72
C GLN A 533 10.23 12.56 -19.89
N SER A 534 10.14 13.90 -19.89
CA SER A 534 9.44 14.65 -20.93
C SER A 534 9.99 14.32 -22.32
N VAL A 535 9.12 13.89 -23.24
CA VAL A 535 9.44 13.75 -24.65
C VAL A 535 9.65 15.14 -25.24
N LEU A 536 10.89 15.48 -25.58
CA LEU A 536 11.24 16.73 -26.23
C LEU A 536 11.03 16.60 -27.74
N ALA A 537 10.64 17.71 -28.39
CA ALA A 537 10.63 17.80 -29.85
C ALA A 537 12.07 17.97 -30.34
N VAL A 538 12.69 16.86 -30.77
CA VAL A 538 14.03 16.78 -31.37
C VAL A 538 13.92 16.05 -32.70
#